data_AF-A0A4R5B825-F1
#
_entry.id   AF-A0A4R5B825-F1
#
_cell.length_a   1.000
_cell.length_b   1.000
_cell.length_c   1.000
_cell.angle_alpha   90.00
_cell.angle_beta   90.00
_cell.angle_gamma   90.00
#
_symmetry.space_group_name_H-M   'P 1'
#
loop_
_entity.id
_entity.type
_entity.pdbx_description
1 polymer ?
#
loop_
_entity_poly.entity_id
_entity_poly.type
_entity_poly.pdbx_seq_one_letter_code
_entity_poly.pdbx_strand_id
1 'polypeptide(L)'
;MTIANERAITAATDPRGLVSPEVWNLLVEDLRRYHHVTRVYAERMLGQALIFLKAQANVVQARIEGKPWVRIVPTVPVDPAWHAFMLRSQAYAEFCDEHAGRYIHHVPFQDEAILTGDTLEVTIPALQATGYLVDLEFWHGERNPCCPPECAPPETA
;
A
#
# COMPACT_ATOMS: atom_id res chain seq x y z
N MET A 1 40.73 -5.51 -19.32
CA MET A 1 39.36 -5.15 -19.74
C MET A 1 38.43 -5.61 -18.64
N THR A 2 37.88 -4.68 -17.86
CA THR A 2 36.88 -4.99 -16.85
C THR A 2 35.63 -4.24 -17.28
N ILE A 3 34.61 -4.96 -17.71
CA ILE A 3 33.31 -4.36 -18.04
C ILE A 3 32.64 -4.04 -16.71
N ALA A 4 32.55 -2.75 -16.38
CA ALA A 4 31.70 -2.28 -15.30
C ALA A 4 30.25 -2.45 -15.74
N ASN A 5 29.52 -3.30 -15.04
CA ASN A 5 28.10 -3.50 -15.24
C ASN A 5 27.37 -2.33 -14.56
N GLU A 6 27.18 -1.22 -15.28
CA GLU A 6 26.38 -0.09 -14.83
C GLU A 6 24.90 -0.51 -14.79
N ARG A 7 24.46 -1.04 -13.64
CA ARG A 7 23.03 -1.02 -13.29
C ARG A 7 22.66 0.45 -13.14
N ALA A 8 22.03 1.01 -14.16
CA ALA A 8 21.36 2.29 -14.07
C ALA A 8 20.40 2.26 -12.86
N ILE A 9 20.76 2.98 -11.79
CA ILE A 9 19.87 3.24 -10.68
C ILE A 9 18.88 4.28 -11.21
N THR A 10 17.78 3.84 -11.81
CA THR A 10 16.66 4.75 -12.10
C THR A 10 16.18 5.33 -10.78
N ALA A 11 16.20 6.66 -10.65
CA ALA A 11 15.63 7.33 -9.50
C ALA A 11 14.16 6.90 -9.35
N ALA A 12 13.77 6.46 -8.15
CA ALA A 12 12.41 6.01 -7.90
C ALA A 12 11.41 7.14 -8.13
N THR A 13 10.24 6.81 -8.68
CA THR A 13 9.20 7.80 -9.01
C THR A 13 8.47 8.26 -7.74
N ASP A 14 8.09 9.53 -7.69
CA ASP A 14 7.28 10.07 -6.58
C ASP A 14 5.85 9.49 -6.62
N PRO A 15 5.37 8.82 -5.55
CA PRO A 15 4.02 8.28 -5.50
C PRO A 15 2.91 9.32 -5.58
N ARG A 16 3.20 10.62 -5.40
CA ARG A 16 2.24 11.71 -5.62
C ARG A 16 1.62 11.68 -7.02
N GLY A 17 2.35 11.17 -8.01
CA GLY A 17 1.88 11.07 -9.39
C GLY A 17 0.83 9.98 -9.63
N LEU A 18 0.51 9.14 -8.63
CA LEU A 18 -0.49 8.07 -8.73
C LEU A 18 -1.94 8.56 -8.62
N VAL A 19 -2.14 9.83 -8.27
CA VAL A 19 -3.46 10.48 -8.20
C VAL A 19 -3.35 11.93 -8.68
N SER A 20 -4.48 12.56 -8.98
CA SER A 20 -4.46 13.99 -9.34
C SER A 20 -4.01 14.86 -8.16
N PRO A 21 -3.45 16.07 -8.40
CA PRO A 21 -3.11 17.01 -7.34
C PRO A 21 -4.29 17.37 -6.43
N GLU A 22 -5.50 17.42 -6.98
CA GLU A 22 -6.73 17.70 -6.23
C GLU A 22 -7.05 16.56 -5.26
N VAL A 23 -7.00 15.32 -5.73
CA VAL A 23 -7.21 14.12 -4.90
C VAL A 23 -6.13 14.02 -3.84
N TRP A 24 -4.86 14.26 -4.20
CA TRP A 24 -3.75 14.30 -3.24
C TRP A 24 -4.02 15.27 -2.09
N ASN A 25 -4.33 16.54 -2.42
CA ASN A 25 -4.55 17.56 -1.40
C ASN A 25 -5.77 17.25 -0.53
N LEU A 26 -6.85 16.71 -1.13
CA LEU A 26 -8.05 16.31 -0.41
C LEU A 26 -7.75 15.23 0.64
N LEU A 27 -7.03 14.19 0.24
CA LEU A 27 -6.67 13.07 1.12
C LEU A 27 -5.69 13.48 2.21
N VAL A 28 -4.71 14.34 1.89
CA VAL A 28 -3.80 14.91 2.89
C VAL A 28 -4.57 15.67 3.96
N GLU A 29 -5.57 16.48 3.59
CA GLU A 29 -6.38 17.23 4.56
C GLU A 29 -7.32 16.33 5.37
N ASP A 30 -7.86 15.27 4.77
CA ASP A 30 -8.62 14.26 5.52
C ASP A 30 -7.74 13.57 6.56
N LEU A 31 -6.55 13.13 6.16
CA LEU A 31 -5.59 12.49 7.06
C LEU A 31 -5.23 13.38 8.24
N ARG A 32 -4.98 14.66 7.99
CA ARG A 32 -4.71 15.64 9.06
C ARG A 32 -5.91 15.83 9.97
N ARG A 33 -7.12 15.89 9.41
CA ARG A 33 -8.36 16.11 10.17
C ARG A 33 -8.69 14.95 11.10
N TYR A 34 -8.57 13.72 10.62
CA TYR A 34 -9.04 12.53 11.32
C TYR A 34 -7.95 11.81 12.13
N HIS A 35 -6.68 11.97 11.77
CA HIS A 35 -5.56 11.36 12.51
C HIS A 35 -4.71 12.39 13.29
N HIS A 36 -5.03 13.68 13.19
CA HIS A 36 -4.36 14.76 13.95
C HIS A 36 -2.84 14.83 13.76
N VAL A 37 -2.37 14.49 12.57
CA VAL A 37 -0.94 14.49 12.20
C VAL A 37 -0.54 15.78 11.48
N THR A 38 0.77 16.02 11.39
CA THR A 38 1.31 17.14 10.58
C THR A 38 1.07 16.89 9.09
N ARG A 39 1.05 17.96 8.29
CA ARG A 39 0.92 17.83 6.82
C ARG A 39 2.04 16.98 6.21
N VAL A 40 3.27 17.18 6.65
CA VAL A 40 4.43 16.42 6.17
C VAL A 40 4.27 14.93 6.45
N TYR A 41 3.79 14.57 7.64
CA TYR A 41 3.55 13.16 7.98
C TYR A 41 2.38 12.58 7.18
N ALA A 42 1.27 13.31 7.03
CA ALA A 42 0.14 12.89 6.19
C ALA A 42 0.53 12.66 4.73
N GLU A 43 1.36 13.53 4.16
CA GLU A 43 1.89 13.37 2.79
C GLU A 43 2.73 12.09 2.66
N ARG A 44 3.55 11.75 3.65
CA ARG A 44 4.32 10.51 3.67
C ARG A 44 3.43 9.28 3.82
N MET A 45 2.47 9.31 4.76
CA MET A 45 1.45 8.26 4.94
C MET A 45 0.71 7.96 3.63
N LEU A 46 0.19 9.01 2.99
CA LEU A 46 -0.55 8.88 1.75
C LEU A 46 0.32 8.31 0.63
N GLY A 47 1.56 8.80 0.49
CA GLY A 47 2.49 8.27 -0.49
C GLY A 47 2.69 6.76 -0.33
N GLN A 48 2.89 6.27 0.88
CA GLN A 48 3.07 4.84 1.13
C GLN A 48 1.79 4.03 0.90
N ALA A 49 0.60 4.57 1.22
CA ALA A 49 -0.67 3.92 0.91
C ALA A 49 -0.92 3.80 -0.60
N LEU A 50 -0.57 4.82 -1.40
CA LEU A 50 -0.70 4.76 -2.86
C LEU A 50 0.23 3.70 -3.47
N ILE A 51 1.46 3.56 -2.96
CA ILE A 51 2.39 2.52 -3.42
C ILE A 51 1.87 1.13 -3.04
N PHE A 52 1.35 0.98 -1.83
CA PHE A 52 0.70 -0.25 -1.40
C PHE A 52 -0.45 -0.63 -2.33
N LEU A 53 -1.32 0.31 -2.66
CA LEU A 53 -2.43 0.08 -3.58
C LEU A 53 -1.96 -0.22 -5.00
N LYS A 54 -0.89 0.41 -5.47
CA LYS A 54 -0.29 0.08 -6.76
C LYS A 54 0.30 -1.33 -6.78
N ALA A 55 0.98 -1.74 -5.73
CA ALA A 55 1.46 -3.11 -5.58
C ALA A 55 0.28 -4.09 -5.54
N GLN A 56 -0.80 -3.72 -4.85
CA GLN A 56 -1.97 -4.57 -4.74
C GLN A 56 -2.76 -4.68 -6.05
N ALA A 57 -2.77 -3.63 -6.87
CA ALA A 57 -3.25 -3.69 -8.25
C ALA A 57 -2.48 -4.75 -9.07
N ASN A 58 -1.14 -4.80 -8.94
CA ASN A 58 -0.33 -5.82 -9.61
C ASN A 58 -0.67 -7.24 -9.13
N VAL A 59 -0.90 -7.44 -7.83
CA VAL A 59 -1.35 -8.72 -7.27
C VAL A 59 -2.72 -9.12 -7.84
N VAL A 60 -3.66 -8.17 -7.92
CA VAL A 60 -4.99 -8.41 -8.50
C VAL A 60 -4.89 -8.83 -9.97
N GLN A 61 -4.06 -8.14 -10.76
CA GLN A 61 -3.82 -8.48 -12.16
C GLN A 61 -3.19 -9.87 -12.32
N ALA A 62 -2.15 -10.17 -11.54
CA ALA A 62 -1.52 -11.49 -11.55
C ALA A 62 -2.53 -12.62 -11.25
N ARG A 63 -3.44 -12.40 -10.30
CA ARG A 63 -4.53 -13.35 -9.99
C ARG A 63 -5.47 -13.58 -11.17
N ILE A 64 -5.87 -12.51 -11.87
CA ILE A 64 -6.77 -12.60 -13.04
C ILE A 64 -6.09 -13.37 -14.17
N GLU A 65 -4.79 -13.12 -14.38
CA GLU A 65 -3.99 -13.75 -15.42
C GLU A 65 -3.54 -15.18 -15.07
N GLY A 66 -3.82 -15.68 -13.86
CA GLY A 66 -3.37 -16.99 -13.39
C GLY A 66 -1.86 -17.08 -13.15
N LYS A 67 -1.19 -15.95 -12.96
CA LYS A 67 0.25 -15.89 -12.63
C LYS A 67 0.48 -16.10 -11.13
N PRO A 68 1.67 -16.55 -10.71
CA PRO A 68 2.04 -16.58 -9.31
C PRO A 68 1.89 -15.21 -8.66
N TRP A 69 1.33 -15.19 -7.44
CA TRP A 69 1.08 -13.97 -6.69
C TRP A 69 1.33 -14.22 -5.20
N VAL A 70 1.65 -13.16 -4.48
CA VAL A 70 1.81 -13.17 -3.03
C VAL A 70 0.77 -12.24 -2.40
N ARG A 71 0.31 -12.58 -1.20
CA ARG A 71 -0.53 -11.67 -0.42
C ARG A 71 0.38 -10.64 0.25
N ILE A 72 0.01 -9.37 0.14
CA ILE A 72 0.66 -8.26 0.84
C ILE A 72 -0.33 -7.62 1.81
N VAL A 73 0.19 -7.00 2.87
CA VAL A 73 -0.61 -6.35 3.92
C VAL A 73 -0.03 -4.98 4.25
N PRO A 74 -0.86 -3.97 4.56
CA PRO A 74 -0.38 -2.68 5.00
C PRO A 74 0.11 -2.75 6.45
N THR A 75 1.01 -1.85 6.83
CA THR A 75 1.39 -1.62 8.23
C THR A 75 0.40 -0.68 8.93
N VAL A 76 0.46 -0.62 10.27
CA VAL A 76 -0.36 0.28 11.11
C VAL A 76 -0.38 1.74 10.63
N PRO A 77 0.73 2.39 10.25
CA PRO A 77 0.68 3.77 9.77
C PRO A 77 0.18 3.93 8.33
N VAL A 78 0.10 2.86 7.53
CA VAL A 78 -0.28 2.91 6.12
C VAL A 78 -1.77 2.63 5.90
N ASP A 79 -2.32 1.67 6.62
CA ASP A 79 -3.73 1.27 6.49
C ASP A 79 -4.74 2.41 6.73
N PRO A 80 -4.56 3.34 7.69
CA PRO A 80 -5.46 4.48 7.86
C PRO A 80 -5.50 5.41 6.64
N ALA A 81 -4.40 5.53 5.89
CA ALA A 81 -4.38 6.31 4.66
C ALA A 81 -5.09 5.60 3.50
N TRP A 82 -5.06 4.27 3.45
CA TRP A 82 -5.92 3.52 2.54
C TRP A 82 -7.40 3.71 2.91
N HIS A 83 -7.76 3.62 4.18
CA HIS A 83 -9.12 3.90 4.65
C HIS A 83 -9.61 5.29 4.23
N ALA A 84 -8.79 6.32 4.41
CA ALA A 84 -9.12 7.68 3.97
C ALA A 84 -9.39 7.75 2.47
N PHE A 85 -8.62 7.03 1.64
CA PHE A 85 -8.82 7.00 0.20
C PHE A 85 -10.15 6.32 -0.19
N MET A 86 -10.50 5.19 0.43
CA MET A 86 -11.77 4.52 0.16
C MET A 86 -13.00 5.39 0.46
N LEU A 87 -12.90 6.29 1.45
CA LEU A 87 -13.99 7.24 1.76
C LEU A 87 -14.15 8.32 0.67
N ARG A 88 -13.13 8.56 -0.15
CA ARG A 88 -13.23 9.31 -1.42
C ARG A 88 -13.60 8.36 -2.56
N SER A 89 -14.76 7.72 -2.41
CA SER A 89 -15.18 6.54 -3.18
C SER A 89 -15.10 6.70 -4.70
N GLN A 90 -15.43 7.88 -5.24
CA GLN A 90 -15.30 8.14 -6.68
C GLN A 90 -13.84 8.08 -7.14
N ALA A 91 -12.95 8.85 -6.50
CA ALA A 91 -11.53 8.86 -6.83
C ALA A 91 -10.87 7.49 -6.57
N TYR A 92 -11.32 6.77 -5.54
CA TYR A 92 -10.83 5.42 -5.26
C TYR A 92 -11.25 4.41 -6.34
N ALA A 93 -12.51 4.47 -6.81
CA ALA A 93 -12.98 3.64 -7.91
C ALA A 93 -12.21 3.93 -9.20
N GLU A 94 -12.00 5.21 -9.54
CA GLU A 94 -11.21 5.64 -10.69
C GLU A 94 -9.77 5.10 -10.62
N PHE A 95 -9.10 5.22 -9.48
CA PHE A 95 -7.77 4.65 -9.25
C PHE A 95 -7.74 3.12 -9.43
N CYS A 96 -8.74 2.42 -8.87
CA CYS A 96 -8.82 0.97 -8.97
C CYS A 96 -9.01 0.51 -10.42
N ASP A 97 -9.87 1.17 -11.17
CA ASP A 97 -10.10 0.85 -12.58
C ASP A 97 -8.87 1.16 -13.42
N GLU A 98 -8.22 2.31 -13.20
CA GLU A 98 -7.00 2.69 -13.92
C GLU A 98 -5.86 1.69 -13.71
N HIS A 99 -5.63 1.25 -12.48
CA HIS A 99 -4.43 0.47 -12.14
C HIS A 99 -4.66 -1.03 -12.05
N ALA A 100 -5.85 -1.46 -11.63
CA ALA A 100 -6.18 -2.86 -11.41
C ALA A 100 -7.28 -3.35 -12.35
N GLY A 101 -7.89 -2.50 -13.19
CA GLY A 101 -8.99 -2.87 -14.08
C GLY A 101 -10.25 -3.36 -13.37
N ARG A 102 -10.31 -3.22 -12.04
CA ARG A 102 -11.43 -3.58 -11.17
C ARG A 102 -11.21 -3.02 -9.78
N TYR A 103 -12.29 -2.96 -9.00
CA TYR A 103 -12.24 -2.54 -7.60
C TYR A 103 -11.27 -3.39 -6.74
N ILE A 104 -10.37 -2.72 -6.02
CA ILE A 104 -9.53 -3.34 -4.99
C ILE A 104 -10.33 -3.33 -3.70
N HIS A 105 -10.86 -4.49 -3.31
CA HIS A 105 -11.62 -4.63 -2.07
C HIS A 105 -10.69 -4.66 -0.86
N HIS A 106 -10.99 -3.84 0.14
CA HIS A 106 -10.41 -3.99 1.47
C HIS A 106 -11.10 -5.16 2.16
N VAL A 107 -10.38 -6.27 2.24
CA VAL A 107 -10.83 -7.50 2.91
C VAL A 107 -9.83 -7.75 4.02
N PRO A 108 -10.16 -7.35 5.28
CA PRO A 108 -9.36 -7.69 6.43
C PRO A 108 -9.10 -9.18 6.46
N PHE A 109 -7.84 -9.56 6.64
CA PHE A 109 -7.43 -10.95 6.67
C PHE A 109 -6.41 -11.12 7.78
N GLN A 110 -6.63 -12.10 8.64
CA GLN A 110 -5.72 -12.49 9.70
C GLN A 110 -5.34 -13.95 9.48
N ASP A 111 -4.04 -14.20 9.34
CA ASP A 111 -3.44 -15.52 9.48
C ASP A 111 -2.25 -15.42 10.46
N GLU A 112 -1.73 -16.55 10.92
CA GLU A 112 -0.61 -16.58 11.86
C GLU A 112 0.63 -15.84 11.33
N ALA A 113 0.88 -15.86 10.02
CA ALA A 113 2.02 -15.19 9.38
C ALA A 113 1.89 -13.65 9.39
N ILE A 114 0.66 -13.13 9.36
CA ILE A 114 0.34 -11.71 9.52
C ILE A 114 0.53 -11.27 10.98
N LEU A 115 0.23 -12.16 11.94
CA LEU A 115 0.42 -11.91 13.36
C LEU A 115 1.90 -11.94 13.80
N THR A 116 2.75 -12.73 13.13
CA THR A 116 4.20 -12.80 13.40
C THR A 116 5.03 -11.74 12.67
N GLY A 117 4.42 -11.01 11.73
CA GLY A 117 5.08 -9.98 10.91
C GLY A 117 5.88 -10.54 9.73
N ASP A 118 5.81 -11.84 9.46
CA ASP A 118 6.50 -12.50 8.34
C ASP A 118 5.95 -12.05 6.97
N THR A 119 4.71 -11.54 6.93
CA THR A 119 4.10 -10.98 5.71
C THR A 119 4.71 -9.65 5.27
N LEU A 120 5.48 -8.97 6.13
CA LEU A 120 6.20 -7.75 5.73
C LEU A 120 7.42 -8.06 4.86
N GLU A 121 8.04 -9.24 5.05
CA GLU A 121 9.18 -9.71 4.26
C GLU A 121 8.81 -9.89 2.77
N VAL A 122 7.54 -10.19 2.47
CA VAL A 122 7.03 -10.26 1.09
C VAL A 122 6.45 -8.93 0.59
N THR A 123 6.01 -8.06 1.50
CA THR A 123 5.39 -6.78 1.13
C THR A 123 6.43 -5.79 0.61
N ILE A 124 7.55 -5.59 1.30
CA ILE A 124 8.56 -4.60 0.89
C ILE A 124 9.10 -4.86 -0.54
N PRO A 125 9.48 -6.10 -0.91
CA PRO A 125 9.87 -6.39 -2.29
C PRO A 125 8.77 -6.09 -3.32
N ALA A 126 7.50 -6.35 -2.99
CA ALA A 126 6.39 -6.04 -3.87
C ALA A 126 6.20 -4.53 -4.06
N LEU A 127 6.41 -3.72 -3.01
CA LEU A 127 6.39 -2.26 -3.10
C LEU A 127 7.55 -1.75 -3.96
N GLN A 128 8.76 -2.25 -3.75
CA GLN A 128 9.94 -1.85 -4.53
C GLN A 128 9.78 -2.17 -6.03
N ALA A 129 9.13 -3.30 -6.35
CA ALA A 129 8.84 -3.69 -7.72
C ALA A 129 7.90 -2.73 -8.46
N THR A 130 7.19 -1.83 -7.76
CA THR A 130 6.37 -0.80 -8.40
C THR A 130 7.18 0.33 -9.04
N GLY A 131 8.46 0.49 -8.67
CA GLY A 131 9.33 1.58 -9.14
C GLY A 131 9.11 2.93 -8.44
N TYR A 132 8.24 3.00 -7.44
CA TYR A 132 7.99 4.20 -6.64
C TYR A 132 8.88 4.27 -5.39
N LEU A 133 8.99 5.47 -4.82
CA LEU A 133 9.79 5.73 -3.63
C LEU A 133 9.18 5.11 -2.37
N VAL A 134 9.77 4.00 -1.91
CA VAL A 134 9.37 3.33 -0.66
C VAL A 134 10.07 3.99 0.54
N ASP A 135 9.28 4.52 1.46
CA ASP A 135 9.75 5.11 2.72
C ASP A 135 9.79 4.04 3.81
N LEU A 136 10.96 3.44 4.00
CA LEU A 136 11.15 2.28 4.86
C LEU A 136 10.79 2.54 6.35
N GLU A 137 10.74 3.80 6.81
CA GLU A 137 10.28 4.12 8.17
C GLU A 137 8.81 3.69 8.40
N PHE A 138 7.99 3.68 7.35
CA PHE A 138 6.59 3.22 7.41
C PHE A 138 6.45 1.69 7.35
N TRP A 139 7.51 0.98 6.96
CA TRP A 139 7.48 -0.46 6.68
C TRP A 139 8.32 -1.31 7.64
N HIS A 140 9.21 -0.70 8.42
CA HIS A 140 10.03 -1.37 9.44
C HIS A 140 9.58 -1.09 10.89
N GLY A 141 8.49 -0.32 11.10
CA GLY A 141 7.89 -0.03 12.41
C GLY A 141 7.15 -1.22 13.05
N GLU A 142 6.41 -0.99 14.15
CA GLU A 142 5.68 -2.02 14.91
C GLU A 142 5.06 -3.09 13.99
N ARG A 143 5.59 -4.31 14.09
CA ARG A 143 5.20 -5.48 13.30
C ARG A 143 3.81 -6.01 13.66
N ASN A 144 3.05 -5.27 14.47
CA ASN A 144 1.69 -5.61 14.79
C ASN A 144 0.83 -5.41 13.54
N PRO A 145 0.04 -6.43 13.14
CA PRO A 145 -0.88 -6.26 12.04
C PRO A 145 -1.90 -5.17 12.37
N CYS A 146 -2.23 -4.34 11.38
CA CYS A 146 -3.21 -3.26 11.56
C CYS A 146 -4.64 -3.78 11.82
N CYS A 147 -4.92 -5.04 11.47
CA CYS A 147 -6.23 -5.64 11.74
C CYS A 147 -6.41 -5.86 13.25
N PRO A 148 -7.46 -5.31 13.88
CA PRO A 148 -7.80 -5.64 15.25
C PRO A 148 -8.12 -7.14 15.39
N PRO A 149 -7.89 -7.77 16.56
CA PRO A 149 -8.08 -9.21 16.77
C PRO A 149 -9.51 -9.69 16.50
N GLU A 150 -10.48 -8.77 16.52
CA GLU A 150 -11.90 -9.03 16.23
C GLU A 150 -12.18 -9.31 14.75
N CYS A 151 -11.23 -9.03 13.85
CA CYS A 151 -11.34 -9.34 12.42
C CYS A 151 -10.91 -10.78 12.07
N ALA A 152 -10.48 -11.58 13.05
CA ALA A 152 -10.13 -12.98 12.82
C ALA A 152 -11.40 -13.74 12.44
N PRO A 153 -11.36 -14.61 11.40
CA PRO A 153 -12.45 -15.56 11.22
C PRO A 153 -12.58 -16.38 12.51
N PRO A 154 -13.82 -16.74 12.94
CA PRO A 154 -13.98 -17.63 14.08
C PRO A 154 -13.18 -18.91 13.83
N GLU A 155 -12.45 -19.38 14.84
CA GLU A 155 -11.81 -20.69 14.79
C GLU A 155 -12.85 -21.71 14.35
N THR A 156 -12.55 -22.42 13.27
CA THR A 156 -13.44 -23.39 12.65
C THR A 156 -14.03 -24.33 13.71
N ALA A 157 -15.36 -24.31 13.86
CA ALA A 157 -16.10 -25.36 14.56
C ALA A 157 -16.24 -26.61 13.68
#